data_AF-A0A5S9P3S1-F1
#
_entry.id   AF-A0A5S9P3S1-F1
#
_cell.length_a   1.000
_cell.length_b   1.000
_cell.length_c   1.000
_cell.angle_alpha   90.00
_cell.angle_beta   90.00
_cell.angle_gamma   90.00
#
_symmetry.space_group_name_H-M   'P 1'
#
loop_
_entity.id
_entity.type
_entity.pdbx_description
1 polymer ?
#
loop_
_entity_poly.entity_id
_entity_poly.type
_entity_poly.pdbx_seq_one_letter_code
_entity_poly.pdbx_strand_id
1 'polypeptide(L)'
;MTFEEFRKLVSGITVGKHLPEAVYLHKSALTSIDEKLSSATLTVAATLKLPDGKWTLVKFYKRDFKLSLLFYPTFSEEPYPALHKSYSIDLSKFKVREADYSSSENPPILHRRETFVTPDHPQVDYFSAFTIEGEAIGLYENTRTIGFKNNWLKLIKKKGYFLNDENHLLPLPEQKITNVNNPNFNGEIERHKTAISRDKLSTPMFLLAKRGFLNGKYSVLDYGCGRGDDIRELEAHDIECIGWDPVHCPETDLENCDIVNLGFVINVIEDKEERCETLLRAYSHCDKLTLVSAMLGNERVFDRFKPYKDGVLTKRNTFQKYYMQGELQQFIETTLCQDAIPLGPGVFVVFKDKIEEQQYLLRRQRTRHDWRQKSSPKPRPTSQKKSKDIYSTNKLLLDDFWYTCLELGRVPENEEFELSEQIRHICGSHNKAFDICTRFYEIKSFEQAQQERYDDLLVYFALSYFKKRDSYIRMPVSLQRDIKIHFGKYSTARELGQNLLFSMSDVNVIYDACVRAHDELPASVLNGQHDLIFHKQFLNQCPVELRVYIGCALQIYGELDDVSLIKAHIQSGKVTLQVYDDWGKKTPLLKERIKIKMRDQDIDFFDYYGEYKPLAFENKDHYLE
;
A
#
# COMPACT_ATOMS: atom_id res chain seq x y z
N MET A 1 -4.10 6.00 48.80
CA MET A 1 -2.69 5.99 48.36
C MET A 1 -2.48 7.13 47.38
N THR A 2 -1.45 7.94 47.54
CA THR A 2 -1.11 9.02 46.59
C THR A 2 -0.25 8.49 45.44
N PHE A 3 -0.10 9.25 44.36
CA PHE A 3 0.73 8.83 43.22
C PHE A 3 2.22 8.70 43.60
N GLU A 4 2.75 9.59 44.45
CA GLU A 4 4.13 9.52 44.93
C GLU A 4 4.37 8.26 45.77
N GLU A 5 3.44 7.94 46.68
CA GLU A 5 3.48 6.73 47.49
C GLU A 5 3.41 5.48 46.58
N PHE A 6 2.50 5.47 45.59
CA PHE A 6 2.39 4.39 44.62
C PHE A 6 3.69 4.17 43.84
N ARG A 7 4.30 5.24 43.30
CA ARG A 7 5.58 5.12 42.58
C ARG A 7 6.69 4.56 43.46
N LYS A 8 6.78 5.02 44.71
CA LYS A 8 7.76 4.51 45.68
C LYS A 8 7.56 3.02 45.93
N LEU A 9 6.32 2.60 46.19
CA LEU A 9 5.97 1.20 46.43
C LEU A 9 6.25 0.32 45.20
N VAL A 10 5.87 0.77 44.00
CA VAL A 10 6.15 0.05 42.75
C VAL A 10 7.65 -0.06 42.47
N SER A 11 8.42 0.99 42.79
CA SER A 11 9.88 0.96 42.63
C SER A 11 10.58 0.02 43.61
N GLY A 12 9.94 -0.27 44.75
CA GLY A 12 10.43 -1.21 45.77
C GLY A 12 10.09 -2.67 45.49
N ILE A 13 9.34 -2.98 44.43
CA ILE A 13 9.06 -4.36 44.04
C ILE A 13 10.36 -5.03 43.59
N THR A 14 10.66 -6.20 44.15
CA THR A 14 11.84 -7.01 43.83
C THR A 14 11.51 -8.32 43.12
N VAL A 15 10.23 -8.70 43.09
CA VAL A 15 9.73 -9.95 42.50
C VAL A 15 8.86 -9.64 41.27
N GLY A 16 8.82 -10.54 40.30
CA GLY A 16 8.03 -10.38 39.08
C GLY A 16 8.84 -9.84 37.90
N LYS A 17 8.16 -9.60 36.77
CA LYS A 17 8.82 -9.24 35.51
C LYS A 17 8.95 -7.73 35.39
N HIS A 18 10.18 -7.25 35.45
CA HIS A 18 10.51 -5.83 35.30
C HIS A 18 10.73 -5.47 33.83
N LEU A 19 9.92 -4.55 33.31
CA LEU A 19 10.11 -3.89 32.01
C LEU A 19 10.40 -2.40 32.22
N PRO A 20 10.87 -1.66 31.19
CA PRO A 20 11.20 -0.23 31.34
C PRO A 20 10.05 0.60 31.90
N GLU A 21 8.81 0.34 31.44
CA GLU A 21 7.63 1.16 31.79
C GLU A 21 6.73 0.53 32.86
N ALA A 22 6.92 -0.75 33.22
CA ALA A 22 6.00 -1.47 34.09
C ALA A 22 6.66 -2.64 34.84
N VAL A 23 6.00 -3.08 35.92
CA VAL A 23 6.30 -4.33 36.63
C VAL A 23 5.07 -5.22 36.57
N TYR A 24 5.27 -6.50 36.24
CA TYR A 24 4.19 -7.48 36.17
C TYR A 24 4.37 -8.56 37.23
N LEU A 25 3.30 -8.87 37.94
CA LEU A 25 3.27 -9.86 39.02
C LEU A 25 2.09 -10.81 38.82
N HIS A 26 2.32 -12.10 39.07
CA HIS A 26 1.25 -13.04 39.27
C HIS A 26 0.57 -12.79 40.61
N LYS A 27 -0.74 -13.07 40.70
CA LYS A 27 -1.52 -12.81 41.92
C LYS A 27 -0.94 -13.51 43.16
N SER A 28 -0.30 -14.67 43.00
CA SER A 28 0.36 -15.37 44.11
C SER A 28 1.56 -14.62 44.68
N ALA A 29 2.23 -13.78 43.88
CA ALA A 29 3.40 -13.01 44.30
C ALA A 29 3.03 -11.69 45.01
N LEU A 30 1.73 -11.36 45.11
CA LEU A 30 1.27 -10.18 45.83
C LEU A 30 1.51 -10.25 47.34
N THR A 31 1.69 -11.43 47.91
CA THR A 31 2.05 -11.62 49.32
C THR A 31 3.52 -11.26 49.60
N SER A 32 4.34 -11.15 48.55
CA SER A 32 5.78 -10.87 48.64
C SER A 32 6.14 -9.41 48.36
N ILE A 33 5.14 -8.54 48.16
CA ILE A 33 5.33 -7.09 48.00
C ILE A 33 4.77 -6.33 49.22
N ASP A 34 5.01 -5.03 49.28
CA ASP A 34 4.49 -4.17 50.35
C ASP A 34 2.97 -4.33 50.57
N GLU A 35 2.57 -4.53 51.82
CA GLU A 35 1.19 -4.83 52.22
C GLU A 35 0.20 -3.75 51.76
N LYS A 36 0.61 -2.48 51.74
CA LYS A 36 -0.26 -1.39 51.27
C LYS A 36 -0.55 -1.51 49.77
N LEU A 37 0.45 -1.87 48.96
CA LEU A 37 0.29 -2.02 47.52
C LEU A 37 -0.52 -3.28 47.18
N SER A 38 -0.25 -4.37 47.91
CA SER A 38 -0.99 -5.63 47.79
C SER A 38 -2.48 -5.45 48.14
N SER A 39 -2.77 -4.90 49.32
CA SER A 39 -4.13 -4.63 49.79
C SER A 39 -4.89 -3.68 48.87
N ALA A 40 -4.24 -2.61 48.37
CA ALA A 40 -4.84 -1.71 47.40
C ALA A 40 -5.21 -2.42 46.09
N THR A 41 -4.36 -3.31 45.61
CA THR A 41 -4.61 -4.09 44.38
C THR A 41 -5.81 -5.03 44.55
N LEU A 42 -5.87 -5.76 45.67
CA LEU A 42 -6.99 -6.64 45.99
C LEU A 42 -8.30 -5.86 46.16
N THR A 43 -8.25 -4.68 46.77
CA THR A 43 -9.41 -3.78 46.91
C THR A 43 -9.92 -3.30 45.55
N VAL A 44 -9.03 -2.95 44.61
CA VAL A 44 -9.40 -2.58 43.23
C VAL A 44 -10.08 -3.76 42.53
N ALA A 45 -9.52 -4.97 42.62
CA ALA A 45 -10.14 -6.17 42.02
C ALA A 45 -11.55 -6.44 42.60
N ALA A 46 -11.70 -6.35 43.93
CA ALA A 46 -12.98 -6.53 44.61
C ALA A 46 -14.01 -5.46 44.21
N THR A 47 -13.59 -4.19 44.07
CA THR A 47 -14.47 -3.09 43.65
C THR A 47 -14.98 -3.27 42.23
N LEU A 48 -14.17 -3.85 41.34
CA LEU A 48 -14.58 -4.21 39.99
C LEU A 48 -15.45 -5.47 39.92
N LYS A 49 -15.80 -6.06 41.08
CA LYS A 49 -16.54 -7.30 41.18
C LYS A 49 -15.89 -8.42 40.36
N LEU A 50 -14.56 -8.42 40.28
CA LEU A 50 -13.79 -9.49 39.64
C LEU A 50 -13.58 -10.60 40.68
N PRO A 51 -14.20 -11.78 40.52
CA PRO A 51 -13.92 -12.92 41.37
C PRO A 51 -12.43 -13.30 41.29
N ASP A 52 -11.92 -13.97 42.33
CA ASP A 52 -10.51 -14.35 42.42
C ASP A 52 -10.01 -15.20 41.22
N GLY A 53 -10.90 -15.89 40.53
CA GLY A 53 -10.61 -16.66 39.31
C GLY A 53 -10.76 -15.91 37.97
N LYS A 54 -10.92 -14.58 37.97
CA LYS A 54 -11.14 -13.78 36.74
C LYS A 54 -10.03 -12.78 36.43
N TRP A 55 -8.89 -12.90 37.12
CA TRP A 55 -7.64 -12.25 36.76
C TRP A 55 -6.47 -13.07 37.29
N THR A 56 -5.31 -12.93 36.65
CA THR A 56 -4.14 -13.80 36.86
C THR A 56 -2.89 -12.98 37.15
N LEU A 57 -2.66 -11.90 36.38
CA LEU A 57 -1.55 -10.99 36.57
C LEU A 57 -2.03 -9.58 36.91
N VAL A 58 -1.24 -8.86 37.69
CA VAL A 58 -1.30 -7.41 37.79
C VAL A 58 -0.09 -6.78 37.08
N LYS A 59 -0.34 -5.69 36.36
CA LYS A 59 0.67 -4.83 35.75
C LYS A 59 0.63 -3.47 36.44
N PHE A 60 1.70 -3.12 37.15
CA PHE A 60 1.90 -1.79 37.72
C PHE A 60 2.67 -0.91 36.74
N TYR A 61 2.16 0.28 36.45
CA TYR A 61 2.86 1.24 35.60
C TYR A 61 3.84 2.05 36.45
N LYS A 62 5.09 2.20 36.00
CA LYS A 62 6.13 2.88 36.79
C LYS A 62 6.01 4.41 36.74
N ARG A 63 5.42 4.94 35.68
CA ARG A 63 5.32 6.38 35.38
C ARG A 63 3.92 6.96 35.45
N ASP A 64 2.90 6.10 35.55
CA ASP A 64 1.49 6.51 35.58
C ASP A 64 0.83 6.01 36.86
N PHE A 65 -0.14 6.74 37.40
CA PHE A 65 -0.92 6.28 38.55
C PHE A 65 -2.00 5.28 38.11
N LYS A 66 -1.54 4.13 37.65
CA LYS A 66 -2.34 3.16 36.90
C LYS A 66 -1.90 1.74 37.22
N LEU A 67 -2.85 0.82 37.22
CA LEU A 67 -2.58 -0.62 37.16
C LEU A 67 -3.48 -1.30 36.13
N SER A 68 -3.07 -2.46 35.63
CA SER A 68 -3.94 -3.32 34.83
C SER A 68 -4.05 -4.72 35.45
N LEU A 69 -5.26 -5.28 35.47
CA LEU A 69 -5.51 -6.68 35.82
C LEU A 69 -5.69 -7.48 34.52
N LEU A 70 -4.93 -8.56 34.35
CA LEU A 70 -4.88 -9.37 33.13
C LEU A 70 -5.31 -10.79 33.44
N PHE A 71 -6.20 -11.34 32.62
CA PHE A 71 -6.74 -12.68 32.82
C PHE A 71 -6.22 -13.65 31.76
N TYR A 72 -5.43 -14.62 32.22
CA TYR A 72 -4.90 -15.75 31.46
C TYR A 72 -5.49 -17.03 32.07
N PRO A 73 -6.57 -17.60 31.51
CA PRO A 73 -7.26 -18.74 32.11
C PRO A 73 -6.41 -20.00 32.11
N THR A 74 -5.50 -20.15 31.15
CA THR A 74 -4.61 -21.31 30.98
C THR A 74 -3.19 -21.05 31.50
N PHE A 75 -3.02 -20.10 32.42
CA PHE A 75 -1.69 -19.67 32.89
C PHE A 75 -0.87 -20.81 33.51
N SER A 76 -1.50 -21.73 34.21
CA SER A 76 -0.82 -22.84 34.91
C SER A 76 -0.56 -24.02 33.98
N GLU A 77 -1.31 -24.13 32.88
CA GLU A 77 -1.35 -25.27 31.97
C GLU A 77 -0.47 -25.04 30.74
N GLU A 78 -0.76 -24.01 29.95
CA GLU A 78 -0.16 -23.79 28.63
C GLU A 78 1.15 -22.97 28.71
N PRO A 79 2.19 -23.30 27.94
CA PRO A 79 3.46 -22.56 27.95
C PRO A 79 3.33 -21.11 27.50
N TYR A 80 2.41 -20.84 26.58
CA TYR A 80 2.18 -19.54 25.98
C TYR A 80 0.70 -19.14 26.11
N PRO A 81 0.20 -18.94 27.34
CA PRO A 81 -1.22 -18.78 27.59
C PRO A 81 -1.74 -17.50 26.95
N ALA A 82 -2.93 -17.58 26.36
CA ALA A 82 -3.60 -16.45 25.72
C ALA A 82 -4.27 -15.53 26.73
N LEU A 83 -4.15 -14.22 26.51
CA LEU A 83 -4.90 -13.22 27.26
C LEU A 83 -6.37 -13.31 26.86
N HIS A 84 -7.27 -13.52 27.83
CA HIS A 84 -8.71 -13.47 27.60
C HIS A 84 -9.28 -12.08 27.87
N LYS A 85 -8.88 -11.44 28.97
CA LYS A 85 -9.40 -10.13 29.34
C LYS A 85 -8.33 -9.25 29.95
N SER A 86 -8.44 -7.95 29.72
CA SER A 86 -7.63 -6.94 30.41
C SER A 86 -8.49 -5.81 30.95
N TYR A 87 -8.27 -5.44 32.20
CA TYR A 87 -8.89 -4.30 32.86
C TYR A 87 -7.79 -3.28 33.16
N SER A 88 -7.82 -2.13 32.50
CA SER A 88 -6.88 -1.04 32.77
C SER A 88 -7.54 0.01 33.65
N ILE A 89 -6.98 0.27 34.83
CA ILE A 89 -7.56 1.11 35.87
C ILE A 89 -6.68 2.34 36.07
N ASP A 90 -7.23 3.52 35.77
CA ASP A 90 -6.67 4.81 36.16
C ASP A 90 -7.05 5.09 37.62
N LEU A 91 -6.07 5.09 38.53
CA LEU A 91 -6.28 5.23 39.97
C LEU A 91 -6.56 6.69 40.38
N SER A 92 -6.28 7.66 39.50
CA SER A 92 -6.59 9.07 39.75
C SER A 92 -8.04 9.40 39.40
N LYS A 93 -8.56 8.83 38.31
CA LYS A 93 -9.89 9.11 37.77
C LYS A 93 -10.93 8.03 38.09
N PHE A 94 -10.52 6.94 38.73
CA PHE A 94 -11.34 5.74 38.95
C PHE A 94 -12.00 5.21 37.68
N LYS A 95 -11.35 5.38 36.52
CA LYS A 95 -11.86 4.95 35.21
C LYS A 95 -11.28 3.60 34.84
N VAL A 96 -12.16 2.68 34.42
CA VAL A 96 -11.77 1.35 33.95
C VAL A 96 -12.02 1.20 32.47
N ARG A 97 -11.03 0.64 31.76
CA ARG A 97 -11.14 0.21 30.37
C ARG A 97 -10.98 -1.31 30.30
N GLU A 98 -12.03 -1.99 29.89
CA GLU A 98 -12.02 -3.43 29.59
C GLU A 98 -11.65 -3.66 28.11
N ALA A 99 -10.90 -4.73 27.85
CA ALA A 99 -10.73 -5.31 26.53
C ALA A 99 -10.88 -6.83 26.63
N ASP A 100 -11.66 -7.42 25.72
CA ASP A 100 -11.95 -8.85 25.64
C ASP A 100 -11.30 -9.43 24.37
N TYR A 101 -10.53 -10.49 24.55
CA TYR A 101 -9.76 -11.19 23.52
C TYR A 101 -10.15 -12.67 23.45
N SER A 102 -11.17 -13.12 24.19
CA SER A 102 -11.57 -14.54 24.26
C SER A 102 -12.02 -15.13 22.92
N SER A 103 -12.52 -14.31 21.99
CA SER A 103 -12.86 -14.70 20.62
C SER A 103 -11.84 -14.26 19.57
N SER A 104 -10.69 -13.73 19.99
CA SER A 104 -9.63 -13.30 19.06
C SER A 104 -8.91 -14.52 18.50
N GLU A 105 -8.78 -14.60 17.17
CA GLU A 105 -7.95 -15.62 16.51
C GLU A 105 -6.44 -15.38 16.73
N ASN A 106 -6.05 -14.15 17.10
CA ASN A 106 -4.67 -13.78 17.37
C ASN A 106 -4.54 -12.98 18.69
N PRO A 107 -4.80 -13.60 19.86
CA PRO A 107 -4.75 -12.91 21.13
C PRO A 107 -3.29 -12.60 21.52
N PRO A 108 -3.06 -11.57 22.37
CA PRO A 108 -1.80 -11.44 23.06
C PRO A 108 -1.50 -12.69 23.89
N ILE A 109 -0.26 -13.13 23.92
CA ILE A 109 0.16 -14.30 24.70
C ILE A 109 1.26 -13.93 25.68
N LEU A 110 1.37 -14.74 26.73
CA LEU A 110 2.44 -14.59 27.71
C LEU A 110 3.66 -15.44 27.32
N HIS A 111 4.86 -14.94 27.64
CA HIS A 111 6.09 -15.72 27.56
C HIS A 111 6.89 -15.54 28.84
N ARG A 112 7.75 -16.53 29.13
CA ARG A 112 8.61 -16.51 30.32
C ARG A 112 7.80 -16.46 31.61
N ARG A 113 6.90 -17.43 31.80
CA ARG A 113 5.95 -17.48 32.92
C ARG A 113 6.64 -17.46 34.28
N GLU A 114 7.83 -18.06 34.37
CA GLU A 114 8.68 -18.10 35.55
C GLU A 114 9.01 -16.68 36.07
N THR A 115 9.09 -15.70 35.18
CA THR A 115 9.44 -14.32 35.55
C THR A 115 8.33 -13.58 36.28
N PHE A 116 7.09 -14.10 36.31
CA PHE A 116 5.96 -13.42 36.94
C PHE A 116 5.65 -13.91 38.36
N VAL A 117 6.22 -15.03 38.78
CA VAL A 117 5.99 -15.67 40.09
C VAL A 117 7.19 -15.50 41.01
N THR A 118 7.05 -15.91 42.27
CA THR A 118 8.17 -15.94 43.22
C THR A 118 9.10 -17.13 42.94
N PRO A 119 10.39 -17.08 43.35
CA PRO A 119 11.34 -18.18 43.13
C PRO A 119 10.96 -19.50 43.82
N ASP A 120 10.15 -19.45 44.87
CA ASP A 120 9.62 -20.60 45.62
C ASP A 120 8.29 -21.14 45.06
N HIS A 121 7.81 -20.59 43.93
CA HIS A 121 6.55 -21.03 43.34
C HIS A 121 6.61 -22.50 42.87
N PRO A 122 5.62 -23.36 43.22
CA PRO A 122 5.69 -24.81 42.94
C PRO A 122 5.86 -25.20 41.46
N GLN A 123 5.45 -24.35 40.52
CA GLN A 123 5.55 -24.58 39.08
C GLN A 123 6.68 -23.79 38.40
N VAL A 124 7.58 -23.13 39.14
CA VAL A 124 8.63 -22.28 38.55
C VAL A 124 9.55 -23.07 37.62
N ASP A 125 9.89 -24.31 37.97
CA ASP A 125 10.74 -25.18 37.14
C ASP A 125 10.02 -25.63 35.87
N TYR A 126 8.73 -26.00 35.99
CA TYR A 126 7.88 -26.34 34.84
C TYR A 126 7.78 -25.17 33.85
N PHE A 127 7.61 -23.94 34.34
CA PHE A 127 7.57 -22.75 33.49
C PHE A 127 8.92 -22.48 32.81
N SER A 128 10.01 -22.65 33.57
CA SER A 128 11.37 -22.39 33.10
C SER A 128 11.79 -23.34 31.98
N ALA A 129 11.34 -24.60 32.00
CA ALA A 129 11.64 -25.58 30.96
C ALA A 129 11.26 -25.09 29.55
N PHE A 130 10.05 -24.55 29.36
CA PHE A 130 9.62 -24.01 28.06
C PHE A 130 10.35 -22.73 27.64
N THR A 131 10.81 -21.94 28.61
CA THR A 131 11.66 -20.78 28.33
C THR A 131 13.03 -21.23 27.84
N ILE A 132 13.62 -22.25 28.46
CA ILE A 132 14.91 -22.83 28.04
C ILE A 132 14.81 -23.39 26.61
N GLU A 133 13.74 -24.12 26.29
CA GLU A 133 13.49 -24.61 24.93
C GLU A 133 13.41 -23.46 23.90
N GLY A 134 12.67 -22.39 24.23
CA GLY A 134 12.54 -21.23 23.35
C GLY A 134 13.84 -20.44 23.20
N GLU A 135 14.65 -20.34 24.26
CA GLU A 135 15.98 -19.70 24.24
C GLU A 135 16.95 -20.51 23.37
N ALA A 136 16.93 -21.85 23.46
CA ALA A 136 17.82 -22.73 22.69
C ALA A 136 17.67 -22.58 21.17
N ILE A 137 16.49 -22.18 20.69
CA ILE A 137 16.21 -21.97 19.25
C ILE A 137 16.13 -20.49 18.88
N GLY A 138 16.46 -19.58 19.80
CA GLY A 138 16.53 -18.14 19.58
C GLY A 138 15.17 -17.46 19.38
N LEU A 139 14.09 -17.93 20.02
CA LEU A 139 12.76 -17.28 19.92
C LEU A 139 12.72 -15.89 20.55
N TYR A 140 13.60 -15.60 21.52
CA TYR A 140 13.58 -14.37 22.30
C TYR A 140 14.57 -13.30 21.83
N GLU A 141 15.29 -13.52 20.72
CA GLU A 141 16.28 -12.58 20.16
C GLU A 141 15.64 -11.24 19.74
N ASN A 142 14.42 -11.28 19.19
CA ASN A 142 13.65 -10.09 18.82
C ASN A 142 12.30 -10.05 19.55
N THR A 143 12.29 -9.44 20.73
CA THR A 143 11.12 -9.38 21.62
C THR A 143 10.00 -8.42 21.16
N ARG A 144 10.20 -7.64 20.07
CA ARG A 144 9.20 -6.66 19.61
C ARG A 144 8.02 -7.29 18.86
N THR A 145 8.18 -8.48 18.30
CA THR A 145 7.20 -9.08 17.37
C THR A 145 6.48 -10.30 17.94
N ILE A 146 6.90 -10.79 19.10
CA ILE A 146 6.50 -12.10 19.65
C ILE A 146 5.21 -12.10 20.47
N GLY A 147 4.70 -10.92 20.85
CA GLY A 147 3.62 -10.80 21.85
C GLY A 147 2.23 -11.30 21.44
N PHE A 148 2.04 -11.80 20.22
CA PHE A 148 0.75 -12.28 19.68
C PHE A 148 0.85 -13.72 19.19
N LYS A 149 -0.20 -14.52 19.42
CA LYS A 149 -0.21 -15.98 19.18
C LYS A 149 0.24 -16.39 17.78
N ASN A 150 -0.30 -15.76 16.73
CA ASN A 150 0.02 -16.13 15.34
C ASN A 150 1.46 -15.74 14.98
N ASN A 151 1.94 -14.61 15.47
CA ASN A 151 3.33 -14.19 15.24
C ASN A 151 4.31 -15.15 15.92
N TRP A 152 3.97 -15.62 17.12
CA TRP A 152 4.75 -16.60 17.86
C TRP A 152 4.82 -17.95 17.16
N LEU A 153 3.68 -18.48 16.71
CA LEU A 153 3.62 -19.73 15.95
C LEU A 153 4.38 -19.63 14.62
N LYS A 154 4.28 -18.49 13.91
CA LYS A 154 5.07 -18.20 12.70
C LYS A 154 6.57 -18.19 12.98
N LEU A 155 7.00 -17.59 14.10
CA LEU A 155 8.41 -17.55 14.49
C LEU A 155 8.95 -18.95 14.83
N ILE A 156 8.19 -19.74 15.60
CA ILE A 156 8.53 -21.14 15.92
C ILE A 156 8.72 -21.95 14.63
N LYS A 157 7.77 -21.83 13.69
CA LYS A 157 7.84 -22.51 12.39
C LYS A 157 9.03 -22.03 11.55
N LYS A 158 9.30 -20.72 11.53
CA LYS A 158 10.46 -20.14 10.84
C LYS A 158 11.80 -20.66 11.38
N LYS A 159 11.89 -20.92 12.69
CA LYS A 159 13.08 -21.51 13.33
C LYS A 159 13.18 -23.03 13.11
N GLY A 160 12.21 -23.65 12.42
CA GLY A 160 12.24 -25.07 12.08
C GLY A 160 11.62 -25.98 13.15
N TYR A 161 10.77 -25.45 14.03
CA TYR A 161 10.14 -26.20 15.13
C TYR A 161 8.61 -26.15 15.03
N PHE A 162 7.94 -26.99 15.82
CA PHE A 162 6.50 -26.93 16.08
C PHE A 162 6.22 -27.27 17.55
N LEU A 163 5.01 -26.98 18.02
CA LEU A 163 4.55 -27.40 19.34
C LEU A 163 3.80 -28.73 19.21
N ASN A 164 4.20 -29.74 19.98
CA ASN A 164 3.47 -31.01 20.05
C ASN A 164 2.17 -30.86 20.89
N ASP A 165 1.42 -31.96 21.06
CA ASP A 165 0.17 -31.97 21.84
C ASP A 165 0.37 -31.60 23.33
N GLU A 166 1.60 -31.76 23.83
CA GLU A 166 2.03 -31.36 25.17
C GLU A 166 2.63 -29.94 25.21
N ASN A 167 2.60 -29.22 24.07
CA ASN A 167 3.15 -27.88 23.85
C ASN A 167 4.67 -27.72 24.04
N HIS A 168 5.44 -28.80 23.91
CA HIS A 168 6.90 -28.76 23.85
C HIS A 168 7.40 -28.45 22.44
N LEU A 169 8.52 -27.73 22.35
CA LEU A 169 9.18 -27.40 21.08
C LEU A 169 9.92 -28.62 20.55
N LEU A 170 9.36 -29.23 19.50
CA LEU A 170 10.05 -30.29 18.77
C LEU A 170 10.55 -29.75 17.44
N PRO A 171 11.77 -30.13 17.01
CA PRO A 171 12.21 -29.85 15.66
C PRO A 171 11.17 -30.45 14.73
N LEU A 172 10.81 -29.71 13.69
CA LEU A 172 10.05 -30.28 12.58
C LEU A 172 10.82 -31.54 12.16
N PRO A 173 10.14 -32.70 12.05
CA PRO A 173 10.83 -33.93 11.70
C PRO A 173 11.71 -33.63 10.50
N GLU A 174 13.01 -33.93 10.61
CA GLU A 174 13.85 -34.02 9.42
C GLU A 174 13.03 -34.83 8.43
N GLN A 175 12.70 -34.22 7.30
CA GLN A 175 12.24 -35.00 6.17
C GLN A 175 13.44 -35.82 5.73
N LYS A 176 13.70 -36.93 6.43
CA LYS A 176 14.12 -38.14 5.77
C LYS A 176 13.15 -38.29 4.62
N ILE A 177 13.72 -38.16 3.43
CA ILE A 177 13.13 -38.55 2.15
C ILE A 177 12.52 -39.92 2.38
N THR A 178 11.25 -39.92 2.77
CA THR A 178 10.45 -41.11 2.83
C THR A 178 9.84 -41.14 1.46
N ASN A 179 10.46 -41.97 0.62
CA ASN A 179 9.84 -42.56 -0.56
C ASN A 179 8.57 -43.27 -0.09
N VAL A 180 7.51 -42.50 0.15
CA VAL A 180 6.17 -43.04 0.08
C VAL A 180 5.93 -43.15 -1.40
N ASN A 181 6.10 -44.38 -1.90
CA ASN A 181 5.71 -44.81 -3.23
C ASN A 181 4.25 -44.43 -3.45
N ASN A 182 4.03 -43.21 -3.89
CA ASN A 182 2.96 -42.93 -4.82
C ASN A 182 3.48 -43.54 -6.13
N PRO A 183 2.82 -44.57 -6.71
CA PRO A 183 3.32 -45.21 -7.92
C PRO A 183 3.45 -44.26 -9.14
N ASN A 184 3.09 -42.98 -8.97
CA ASN A 184 3.18 -41.90 -9.97
C ASN A 184 3.91 -40.61 -9.49
N PHE A 185 4.70 -40.61 -8.41
CA PHE A 185 5.44 -39.39 -7.98
C PHE A 185 6.96 -39.55 -8.16
N ASN A 186 7.49 -39.00 -9.24
CA ASN A 186 8.91 -39.13 -9.63
C ASN A 186 9.82 -37.98 -9.13
N GLY A 187 9.34 -37.11 -8.23
CA GLY A 187 10.15 -36.00 -7.69
C GLY A 187 10.29 -34.76 -8.60
N GLU A 188 9.72 -34.79 -9.81
CA GLU A 188 9.69 -33.64 -10.71
C GLU A 188 8.42 -32.79 -10.48
N ILE A 189 8.61 -31.48 -10.25
CA ILE A 189 7.52 -30.50 -10.21
C ILE A 189 7.19 -30.11 -11.65
N GLU A 190 5.94 -30.28 -12.04
CA GLU A 190 5.51 -30.06 -13.42
C GLU A 190 5.14 -28.58 -13.66
N ARG A 191 6.12 -27.69 -13.50
CA ARG A 191 5.95 -26.23 -13.64
C ARG A 191 5.22 -25.85 -14.93
N HIS A 192 5.48 -26.56 -16.02
CA HIS A 192 4.86 -26.39 -17.35
C HIS A 192 3.32 -26.54 -17.38
N LYS A 193 2.70 -27.10 -16.33
CA LYS A 193 1.23 -27.27 -16.25
C LYS A 193 0.49 -26.06 -15.67
N THR A 194 1.19 -24.99 -15.29
CA THR A 194 0.59 -23.74 -14.79
C THR A 194 0.09 -22.82 -15.89
N ALA A 195 0.58 -22.97 -17.13
CA ALA A 195 0.13 -22.19 -18.27
C ALA A 195 -1.35 -22.47 -18.59
N ILE A 196 -2.18 -21.43 -18.50
CA ILE A 196 -3.63 -21.47 -18.79
C ILE A 196 -3.88 -20.75 -20.11
N SER A 197 -4.72 -21.33 -20.98
CA SER A 197 -5.13 -20.68 -22.22
C SER A 197 -6.32 -19.73 -21.96
N ARG A 198 -6.26 -18.52 -22.51
CA ARG A 198 -7.32 -17.49 -22.41
C ARG A 198 -7.46 -16.69 -23.71
N ASP A 199 -8.64 -16.11 -23.92
CA ASP A 199 -8.99 -15.32 -25.11
C ASP A 199 -8.77 -13.80 -24.96
N LYS A 200 -7.95 -13.36 -23.99
CA LYS A 200 -7.71 -11.93 -23.67
C LYS A 200 -6.29 -11.70 -23.13
N LEU A 201 -5.80 -10.46 -23.18
CA LEU A 201 -4.55 -10.04 -22.52
C LEU A 201 -4.50 -10.42 -21.03
N SER A 202 -3.30 -10.74 -20.54
CA SER A 202 -3.02 -10.85 -19.10
C SER A 202 -3.33 -9.56 -18.36
N THR A 203 -3.60 -9.68 -17.07
CA THR A 203 -3.72 -8.52 -16.18
C THR A 203 -2.54 -7.54 -16.32
N PRO A 204 -1.25 -7.93 -16.25
CA PRO A 204 -0.12 -7.02 -16.50
C PRO A 204 -0.16 -6.35 -17.87
N MET A 205 -0.38 -7.09 -18.97
CA MET A 205 -0.43 -6.50 -20.32
C MET A 205 -1.63 -5.57 -20.50
N PHE A 206 -2.80 -5.92 -19.96
CA PHE A 206 -3.99 -5.08 -20.00
C PHE A 206 -3.80 -3.77 -19.23
N LEU A 207 -3.17 -3.82 -18.05
CA LEU A 207 -2.81 -2.62 -17.30
C LEU A 207 -1.84 -1.75 -18.13
N LEU A 208 -0.86 -2.36 -18.78
CA LEU A 208 0.07 -1.64 -19.64
C LEU A 208 -0.63 -0.98 -20.85
N ALA A 209 -1.57 -1.68 -21.48
CA ALA A 209 -2.39 -1.15 -22.57
C ALA A 209 -3.16 0.11 -22.17
N LYS A 210 -3.85 0.07 -21.01
CA LYS A 210 -4.60 1.22 -20.47
C LYS A 210 -3.76 2.48 -20.30
N ARG A 211 -2.44 2.32 -20.16
CA ARG A 211 -1.47 3.40 -19.94
C ARG A 211 -0.81 3.90 -21.23
N GLY A 212 -1.22 3.35 -22.38
CA GLY A 212 -0.76 3.78 -23.70
C GLY A 212 0.63 3.29 -24.06
N PHE A 213 1.14 2.28 -23.37
CA PHE A 213 2.43 1.65 -23.68
C PHE A 213 2.33 0.54 -24.74
N LEU A 214 1.12 0.13 -25.10
CA LEU A 214 0.85 -0.84 -26.17
C LEU A 214 0.16 -0.14 -27.36
N ASN A 215 0.77 0.94 -27.85
CA ASN A 215 0.24 1.80 -28.91
C ASN A 215 1.01 1.65 -30.25
N GLY A 216 1.82 0.60 -30.39
CA GLY A 216 2.66 0.35 -31.57
C GLY A 216 3.99 1.11 -31.60
N LYS A 217 4.30 1.97 -30.61
CA LYS A 217 5.59 2.69 -30.54
C LYS A 217 6.72 1.90 -29.86
N TYR A 218 6.39 0.79 -29.20
CA TYR A 218 7.31 0.05 -28.34
C TYR A 218 7.32 -1.42 -28.75
N SER A 219 8.51 -2.03 -28.77
CA SER A 219 8.65 -3.48 -28.90
C SER A 219 8.45 -4.18 -27.55
N VAL A 220 7.88 -5.39 -27.57
CA VAL A 220 7.49 -6.13 -26.36
C VAL A 220 8.10 -7.53 -26.34
N LEU A 221 8.81 -7.89 -25.29
CA LEU A 221 9.20 -9.26 -24.98
C LEU A 221 8.29 -9.83 -23.89
N ASP A 222 7.57 -10.91 -24.16
CA ASP A 222 6.86 -11.70 -23.14
C ASP A 222 7.76 -12.85 -22.68
N TYR A 223 8.41 -12.66 -21.54
CA TYR A 223 9.36 -13.60 -20.95
C TYR A 223 8.61 -14.61 -20.07
N GLY A 224 8.57 -15.86 -20.50
CA GLY A 224 7.69 -16.90 -19.97
C GLY A 224 6.28 -16.83 -20.56
N CYS A 225 6.18 -16.63 -21.88
CA CYS A 225 4.90 -16.44 -22.58
C CYS A 225 3.95 -17.66 -22.54
N GLY A 226 4.42 -18.80 -22.04
CA GLY A 226 3.67 -20.05 -22.06
C GLY A 226 3.21 -20.38 -23.48
N ARG A 227 1.90 -20.50 -23.66
CA ARG A 227 1.29 -20.82 -24.97
C ARG A 227 1.18 -19.65 -25.94
N GLY A 228 1.63 -18.45 -25.56
CA GLY A 228 1.66 -17.28 -26.45
C GLY A 228 0.31 -16.59 -26.65
N ASP A 229 -0.59 -16.62 -25.66
CA ASP A 229 -1.89 -15.92 -25.75
C ASP A 229 -1.72 -14.40 -25.85
N ASP A 230 -0.84 -13.82 -25.02
CA ASP A 230 -0.56 -12.38 -25.05
C ASP A 230 0.13 -11.98 -26.36
N ILE A 231 1.05 -12.80 -26.85
CA ILE A 231 1.73 -12.58 -28.14
C ILE A 231 0.73 -12.49 -29.29
N ARG A 232 -0.20 -13.46 -29.41
CA ARG A 232 -1.21 -13.47 -30.48
C ARG A 232 -2.10 -12.22 -30.45
N GLU A 233 -2.45 -11.75 -29.27
CA GLU A 233 -3.27 -10.55 -29.10
C GLU A 233 -2.49 -9.26 -29.44
N LEU A 234 -1.20 -9.20 -29.09
CA LEU A 234 -0.31 -8.09 -29.45
C LEU A 234 -0.07 -8.03 -30.96
N GLU A 235 0.21 -9.17 -31.60
CA GLU A 235 0.37 -9.26 -33.06
C GLU A 235 -0.90 -8.83 -33.80
N ALA A 236 -2.08 -9.20 -33.29
CA ALA A 236 -3.36 -8.78 -33.86
C ALA A 236 -3.61 -7.27 -33.79
N HIS A 237 -2.84 -6.54 -32.98
CA HIS A 237 -2.87 -5.08 -32.85
C HIS A 237 -1.66 -4.39 -33.49
N ASP A 238 -0.94 -5.09 -34.38
CA ASP A 238 0.26 -4.59 -35.08
C ASP A 238 1.37 -4.12 -34.13
N ILE A 239 1.50 -4.76 -32.96
CA ILE A 239 2.57 -4.48 -32.00
C ILE A 239 3.74 -5.44 -32.24
N GLU A 240 4.94 -4.89 -32.40
CA GLU A 240 6.17 -5.67 -32.49
C GLU A 240 6.40 -6.42 -31.17
N CYS A 241 6.40 -7.76 -31.21
CA CYS A 241 6.57 -8.56 -30.02
C CYS A 241 7.34 -9.86 -30.24
N ILE A 242 7.93 -10.35 -29.15
CA ILE A 242 8.72 -11.59 -29.08
C ILE A 242 8.21 -12.39 -27.88
N GLY A 243 7.92 -13.67 -28.07
CA GLY A 243 7.56 -14.60 -27.01
C GLY A 243 8.67 -15.60 -26.74
N TRP A 244 9.08 -15.74 -25.48
CA TRP A 244 10.03 -16.77 -25.06
C TRP A 244 9.47 -17.57 -23.90
N ASP A 245 9.62 -18.89 -23.94
CA ASP A 245 9.26 -19.78 -22.82
C ASP A 245 10.18 -21.01 -22.83
N PRO A 246 10.73 -21.44 -21.68
CA PRO A 246 11.70 -22.53 -21.64
C PRO A 246 11.15 -23.88 -22.12
N VAL A 247 9.82 -24.04 -22.19
CA VAL A 247 9.16 -25.29 -22.61
C VAL A 247 8.37 -25.11 -23.89
N HIS A 248 7.61 -24.03 -24.00
CA HIS A 248 6.67 -23.81 -25.08
C HIS A 248 7.26 -23.06 -26.28
N CYS A 249 8.29 -22.24 -26.06
CA CYS A 249 8.95 -21.47 -27.11
C CYS A 249 10.45 -21.29 -26.83
N PRO A 250 11.23 -22.40 -26.73
CA PRO A 250 12.63 -22.34 -26.29
C PRO A 250 13.59 -21.89 -27.40
N GLU A 251 13.21 -22.06 -28.66
CA GLU A 251 14.04 -21.78 -29.84
C GLU A 251 14.04 -20.29 -30.24
N THR A 252 13.23 -19.45 -29.58
CA THR A 252 13.20 -18.01 -29.86
C THR A 252 14.47 -17.36 -29.33
N ASP A 253 15.20 -16.68 -30.22
CA ASP A 253 16.34 -15.86 -29.84
C ASP A 253 15.86 -14.64 -29.03
N LEU A 254 16.42 -14.48 -27.83
CA LEU A 254 16.10 -13.35 -26.97
C LEU A 254 16.85 -12.10 -27.43
N GLU A 255 16.11 -11.13 -27.93
CA GLU A 255 16.62 -9.80 -28.27
C GLU A 255 16.22 -8.75 -27.23
N ASN A 256 16.81 -7.57 -27.32
CA ASN A 256 16.41 -6.44 -26.49
C ASN A 256 15.11 -5.83 -27.01
N CYS A 257 14.18 -5.57 -26.10
CA CYS A 257 12.91 -4.90 -26.38
C CYS A 257 12.74 -3.69 -25.48
N ASP A 258 11.95 -2.71 -25.92
CA ASP A 258 11.56 -1.56 -25.10
C ASP A 258 10.88 -2.02 -23.79
N ILE A 259 9.99 -2.99 -23.91
CA ILE A 259 9.16 -3.50 -22.82
C ILE A 259 9.44 -4.99 -22.62
N VAL A 260 9.65 -5.40 -21.37
CA VAL A 260 9.70 -6.82 -20.99
C VAL A 260 8.58 -7.12 -20.00
N ASN A 261 7.76 -8.14 -20.29
CA ASN A 261 6.79 -8.68 -19.36
C ASN A 261 7.30 -9.97 -18.74
N LEU A 262 7.42 -10.00 -17.41
CA LEU A 262 7.66 -11.20 -16.62
C LEU A 262 6.37 -11.54 -15.84
N GLY A 263 5.34 -11.91 -16.60
CA GLY A 263 3.98 -12.07 -16.10
C GLY A 263 3.74 -13.41 -15.41
N PHE A 264 3.57 -13.43 -14.10
CA PHE A 264 3.25 -14.62 -13.29
C PHE A 264 4.29 -15.76 -13.35
N VAL A 265 5.52 -15.46 -13.75
CA VAL A 265 6.61 -16.44 -13.89
C VAL A 265 7.29 -16.72 -12.54
N ILE A 266 7.65 -15.66 -11.81
CA ILE A 266 8.39 -15.83 -10.54
C ILE A 266 7.58 -16.58 -9.48
N ASN A 267 6.26 -16.65 -9.58
CA ASN A 267 5.45 -17.43 -8.65
C ASN A 267 5.42 -18.94 -8.92
N VAL A 268 5.90 -19.41 -10.08
CA VAL A 268 5.92 -20.85 -10.40
C VAL A 268 7.30 -21.48 -10.23
N ILE A 269 8.31 -20.70 -9.87
CA ILE A 269 9.68 -21.15 -9.64
C ILE A 269 9.89 -21.38 -8.14
N GLU A 270 10.09 -22.64 -7.74
CA GLU A 270 10.23 -23.04 -6.34
C GLU A 270 11.58 -22.69 -5.72
N ASP A 271 12.60 -22.52 -6.55
CA ASP A 271 13.92 -22.11 -6.09
C ASP A 271 14.01 -20.58 -6.00
N LYS A 272 14.62 -20.09 -4.92
CA LYS A 272 14.71 -18.64 -4.68
C LYS A 272 15.83 -18.00 -5.50
N GLU A 273 16.95 -18.68 -5.67
CA GLU A 273 18.09 -18.17 -6.43
C GLU A 273 17.72 -18.14 -7.92
N GLU A 274 17.08 -19.20 -8.42
CA GLU A 274 16.55 -19.27 -9.78
C GLU A 274 15.54 -18.14 -10.08
N ARG A 275 14.69 -17.77 -9.11
CA ARG A 275 13.78 -16.61 -9.25
C ARG A 275 14.54 -15.30 -9.42
N CYS A 276 15.59 -15.09 -8.62
CA CYS A 276 16.42 -13.89 -8.72
C CYS A 276 17.11 -13.83 -10.09
N GLU A 277 17.71 -14.94 -10.53
CA GLU A 277 18.38 -15.05 -11.83
C GLU A 277 17.42 -14.83 -13.00
N THR A 278 16.23 -15.41 -12.92
CA THR A 278 15.18 -15.24 -13.93
C THR A 278 14.75 -13.78 -14.05
N LEU A 279 14.54 -13.10 -12.92
CA LEU A 279 14.18 -11.68 -12.91
C LEU A 279 15.31 -10.81 -13.47
N LEU A 280 16.56 -11.08 -13.10
CA LEU A 280 17.73 -10.36 -13.62
C LEU A 280 17.90 -10.55 -15.13
N ARG A 281 17.71 -11.78 -15.63
CA ARG A 281 17.80 -12.10 -17.06
C ARG A 281 16.69 -11.43 -17.85
N ALA A 282 15.44 -11.52 -17.41
CA ALA A 282 14.35 -10.80 -18.07
C ALA A 282 14.63 -9.29 -18.12
N TYR A 283 15.10 -8.70 -17.01
CA TYR A 283 15.44 -7.28 -16.94
C TYR A 283 16.62 -6.88 -17.85
N SER A 284 17.56 -7.78 -18.14
CA SER A 284 18.69 -7.45 -19.03
C SER A 284 18.27 -7.20 -20.48
N HIS A 285 17.18 -7.81 -20.93
CA HIS A 285 16.60 -7.65 -22.27
C HIS A 285 15.67 -6.43 -22.39
N CYS A 286 15.49 -5.67 -21.32
CA CYS A 286 14.64 -4.49 -21.30
C CYS A 286 15.45 -3.23 -21.63
N ASP A 287 14.91 -2.35 -22.47
CA ASP A 287 15.48 -1.02 -22.73
C ASP A 287 14.75 0.09 -21.96
N LYS A 288 13.41 0.03 -21.83
CA LYS A 288 12.61 1.07 -21.16
C LYS A 288 11.96 0.66 -19.86
N LEU A 289 11.11 -0.36 -19.84
CA LEU A 289 10.42 -0.80 -18.63
C LEU A 289 10.17 -2.31 -18.57
N THR A 290 10.22 -2.86 -17.35
CA THR A 290 9.92 -4.26 -17.08
C THR A 290 8.67 -4.36 -16.21
N LEU A 291 7.67 -5.13 -16.66
CA LEU A 291 6.53 -5.55 -15.87
C LEU A 291 6.89 -6.83 -15.11
N VAL A 292 6.58 -6.85 -13.82
CA VAL A 292 6.73 -8.05 -12.98
C VAL A 292 5.42 -8.27 -12.26
N SER A 293 4.84 -9.46 -12.44
CA SER A 293 3.62 -9.84 -11.71
C SER A 293 3.75 -11.19 -11.03
N ALA A 294 3.06 -11.32 -9.90
CA ALA A 294 2.93 -12.57 -9.17
C ALA A 294 1.58 -12.67 -8.48
N MET A 295 1.15 -13.90 -8.18
CA MET A 295 -0.08 -14.11 -7.44
C MET A 295 0.06 -13.61 -6.00
N LEU A 296 -0.92 -12.83 -5.54
CA LEU A 296 -1.06 -12.46 -4.14
C LEU A 296 -1.81 -13.54 -3.37
N GLY A 297 -1.50 -13.71 -2.09
CA GLY A 297 -2.24 -14.62 -1.22
C GLY A 297 -2.41 -14.09 0.19
N ASN A 298 -3.42 -14.62 0.85
CA ASN A 298 -3.70 -14.41 2.27
C ASN A 298 -3.68 -15.77 3.00
N GLU A 299 -3.79 -15.75 4.32
CA GLU A 299 -3.72 -16.96 5.17
C GLU A 299 -4.68 -18.08 4.69
N ARG A 300 -5.88 -17.70 4.21
CA ARG A 300 -6.88 -18.66 3.68
C ARG A 300 -6.45 -19.41 2.43
N VAL A 301 -5.56 -18.85 1.61
CA VAL A 301 -5.00 -19.53 0.44
C VAL A 301 -3.98 -20.58 0.88
N PHE A 302 -3.14 -20.25 1.86
CA PHE A 302 -2.13 -21.18 2.38
C PHE A 302 -2.74 -22.36 3.14
N ASP A 303 -3.87 -22.17 3.83
CA ASP A 303 -4.56 -23.24 4.55
C ASP A 303 -5.19 -24.31 3.63
N ARG A 304 -5.41 -23.97 2.35
CA ARG A 304 -6.07 -24.86 1.37
C ARG A 304 -5.11 -25.80 0.64
N PHE A 305 -3.82 -25.50 0.63
CA PHE A 305 -2.82 -26.24 -0.16
C PHE A 305 -1.72 -26.80 0.71
N LYS A 306 -1.07 -27.87 0.23
CA LYS A 306 0.06 -28.48 0.94
C LYS A 306 1.25 -27.51 0.91
N PRO A 307 1.80 -27.07 2.05
CA PRO A 307 2.98 -26.22 2.06
C PRO A 307 4.19 -26.94 1.43
N TYR A 308 4.99 -26.21 0.65
CA TYR A 308 6.21 -26.71 0.03
C TYR A 308 7.20 -25.57 -0.21
N LYS A 309 8.43 -25.71 0.32
CA LYS A 309 9.41 -24.61 0.40
C LYS A 309 8.76 -23.32 0.95
N ASP A 310 8.86 -22.19 0.23
CA ASP A 310 8.25 -20.90 0.58
C ASP A 310 6.92 -20.64 -0.14
N GLY A 311 6.31 -21.69 -0.71
CA GLY A 311 5.01 -21.65 -1.38
C GLY A 311 4.18 -22.88 -1.06
N VAL A 312 3.37 -23.30 -2.02
CA VAL A 312 2.47 -24.45 -1.89
C VAL A 312 2.52 -25.36 -3.11
N LEU A 313 2.20 -26.64 -2.92
CA LEU A 313 1.92 -27.56 -4.02
C LEU A 313 0.43 -27.61 -4.30
N THR A 314 0.06 -27.41 -5.55
CA THR A 314 -1.31 -27.56 -6.02
C THR A 314 -1.69 -29.03 -6.18
N LYS A 315 -2.98 -29.31 -6.36
CA LYS A 315 -3.47 -30.68 -6.67
C LYS A 315 -2.92 -31.25 -7.99
N ARG A 316 -2.44 -30.39 -8.90
CA ARG A 316 -1.80 -30.77 -10.16
C ARG A 316 -0.29 -30.99 -10.03
N ASN A 317 0.23 -31.01 -8.80
CA ASN A 317 1.65 -31.12 -8.50
C ASN A 317 2.50 -29.98 -9.10
N THR A 318 1.94 -28.77 -9.14
CA THR A 318 2.68 -27.55 -9.53
C THR A 318 3.02 -26.75 -8.28
N PHE A 319 4.19 -26.11 -8.28
CA PHE A 319 4.55 -25.14 -7.25
C PHE A 319 3.85 -23.81 -7.51
N GLN A 320 3.42 -23.16 -6.43
CA GLN A 320 2.87 -21.81 -6.48
C GLN A 320 3.34 -21.04 -5.24
N LYS A 321 4.08 -19.95 -5.44
CA LYS A 321 4.32 -18.95 -4.40
C LYS A 321 3.25 -17.87 -4.47
N TYR A 322 2.65 -17.60 -3.33
CA TYR A 322 1.81 -16.43 -3.14
C TYR A 322 2.60 -15.38 -2.37
N TYR A 323 2.55 -14.15 -2.84
CA TYR A 323 3.25 -13.01 -2.23
C TYR A 323 2.28 -12.13 -1.45
N MET A 324 2.79 -11.40 -0.46
CA MET A 324 2.16 -10.14 -0.03
C MET A 324 2.56 -9.00 -0.97
N GLN A 325 1.74 -7.95 -1.08
CA GLN A 325 2.02 -6.81 -1.98
C GLN A 325 3.40 -6.18 -1.70
N GLY A 326 3.68 -5.85 -0.43
CA GLY A 326 4.98 -5.29 -0.03
C GLY A 326 6.14 -6.29 -0.12
N GLU A 327 5.89 -7.59 0.08
CA GLU A 327 6.91 -8.64 -0.09
C GLU A 327 7.35 -8.72 -1.56
N LEU A 328 6.39 -8.68 -2.49
CA LEU A 328 6.68 -8.70 -3.92
C LEU A 328 7.48 -7.46 -4.33
N GLN A 329 7.04 -6.28 -3.89
CA GLN A 329 7.76 -5.03 -4.14
C GLN A 329 9.21 -5.12 -3.65
N GLN A 330 9.40 -5.49 -2.38
CA GLN A 330 10.73 -5.61 -1.79
C GLN A 330 11.61 -6.63 -2.51
N PHE A 331 11.04 -7.76 -2.92
CA PHE A 331 11.74 -8.78 -3.71
C PHE A 331 12.26 -8.20 -5.04
N ILE A 332 11.41 -7.47 -5.76
CA ILE A 332 11.78 -6.83 -7.04
C ILE A 332 12.88 -5.78 -6.81
N GLU A 333 12.67 -4.88 -5.86
CA GLU A 333 13.58 -3.75 -5.60
C GLU A 333 14.96 -4.21 -5.12
N THR A 334 14.99 -5.23 -4.26
CA THR A 334 16.25 -5.79 -3.75
C THR A 334 17.00 -6.55 -4.84
N THR A 335 16.30 -7.26 -5.73
CA THR A 335 16.93 -8.04 -6.79
C THR A 335 17.47 -7.14 -7.91
N LEU A 336 16.70 -6.15 -8.34
CA LEU A 336 17.06 -5.28 -9.46
C LEU A 336 17.83 -4.03 -9.03
N CYS A 337 17.87 -3.70 -7.73
CA CYS A 337 18.40 -2.44 -7.19
C CYS A 337 17.70 -1.19 -7.77
N GLN A 338 16.48 -1.34 -8.28
CA GLN A 338 15.65 -0.28 -8.87
C GLN A 338 14.35 -0.13 -8.08
N ASP A 339 13.74 1.05 -8.13
CA ASP A 339 12.46 1.30 -7.48
C ASP A 339 11.33 0.63 -8.29
N ALA A 340 10.38 -0.02 -7.61
CA ALA A 340 9.26 -0.72 -8.24
C ALA A 340 7.96 0.04 -7.97
N ILE A 341 7.26 0.41 -9.05
CA ILE A 341 6.03 1.20 -8.97
C ILE A 341 4.82 0.26 -9.09
N PRO A 342 3.90 0.24 -8.12
CA PRO A 342 2.70 -0.60 -8.23
C PRO A 342 1.75 -0.06 -9.30
N LEU A 343 1.36 -0.93 -10.23
CA LEU A 343 0.27 -0.66 -11.18
C LEU A 343 -1.07 -1.14 -10.61
N GLY A 344 -1.04 -2.19 -9.79
CA GLY A 344 -2.19 -2.75 -9.08
C GLY A 344 -1.78 -3.92 -8.19
N PRO A 345 -2.76 -4.66 -7.65
CA PRO A 345 -2.50 -5.83 -6.82
C PRO A 345 -1.65 -6.88 -7.57
N GLY A 346 -0.46 -7.17 -7.04
CA GLY A 346 0.45 -8.17 -7.58
C GLY A 346 1.13 -7.79 -8.89
N VAL A 347 1.03 -6.53 -9.35
CA VAL A 347 1.62 -6.06 -10.61
C VAL A 347 2.44 -4.80 -10.37
N PHE A 348 3.73 -4.88 -10.70
CA PHE A 348 4.68 -3.78 -10.57
C PHE A 348 5.34 -3.49 -11.92
N VAL A 349 5.70 -2.22 -12.12
CA VAL A 349 6.55 -1.78 -13.23
C VAL A 349 7.88 -1.25 -12.68
N VAL A 350 8.97 -1.59 -13.36
CA VAL A 350 10.32 -1.11 -13.07
C VAL A 350 10.83 -0.38 -14.30
N PHE A 351 11.02 0.94 -14.20
CA PHE A 351 11.54 1.74 -15.30
C PHE A 351 13.07 1.73 -15.32
N LYS A 352 13.63 1.28 -16.45
CA LYS A 352 15.05 1.44 -16.79
C LYS A 352 15.30 2.82 -17.40
N ASP A 353 14.39 3.30 -18.23
CA ASP A 353 14.37 4.67 -18.74
C ASP A 353 13.78 5.63 -17.69
N LYS A 354 14.66 6.44 -17.08
CA LYS A 354 14.29 7.39 -16.03
C LYS A 354 13.52 8.61 -16.53
N ILE A 355 13.61 8.93 -17.81
CA ILE A 355 12.82 10.01 -18.41
C ILE A 355 11.37 9.53 -18.56
N GLU A 356 11.17 8.33 -19.09
CA GLU A 356 9.84 7.73 -19.22
C GLU A 356 9.18 7.54 -17.85
N GLU A 357 9.93 7.11 -16.84
CA GLU A 357 9.46 6.99 -15.44
C GLU A 357 8.86 8.31 -14.92
N GLN A 358 9.59 9.42 -15.10
CA GLN A 358 9.14 10.72 -14.62
C GLN A 358 7.96 11.26 -15.40
N GLN A 359 7.94 11.06 -16.72
CA GLN A 359 6.79 11.42 -17.54
C GLN A 359 5.55 10.61 -17.14
N TYR A 360 5.71 9.33 -16.82
CA TYR A 360 4.63 8.47 -16.33
C TYR A 360 4.08 8.98 -14.99
N LEU A 361 4.96 9.22 -14.01
CA LEU A 361 4.56 9.72 -12.68
C LEU A 361 3.88 11.09 -12.73
N LEU A 362 4.35 11.98 -13.60
CA LEU A 362 3.75 13.31 -13.82
C LEU A 362 2.36 13.20 -14.46
N ARG A 363 2.21 12.35 -15.48
CA ARG A 363 0.91 12.09 -16.14
C ARG A 363 -0.13 11.56 -15.16
N ARG A 364 0.27 10.78 -14.16
CA ARG A 364 -0.62 10.24 -13.11
C ARG A 364 -1.25 11.33 -12.24
N GLN A 365 -0.57 12.47 -12.07
CA GLN A 365 -1.09 13.59 -11.28
C GLN A 365 -1.83 14.63 -12.11
N ARG A 366 -1.80 14.55 -13.45
CA ARG A 366 -2.42 15.57 -14.30
C ARG A 366 -3.94 15.65 -14.09
N THR A 367 -4.42 16.86 -13.83
CA THR A 367 -5.86 17.13 -13.84
C THR A 367 -6.38 17.05 -15.28
N ARG A 368 -7.27 16.10 -15.56
CA ARG A 368 -7.90 15.96 -16.88
C ARG A 368 -9.17 16.79 -16.91
N HIS A 369 -9.14 17.86 -17.69
CA HIS A 369 -10.35 18.56 -18.08
C HIS A 369 -10.87 17.97 -19.40
N ASP A 370 -12.10 17.45 -19.39
CA ASP A 370 -12.92 17.46 -20.60
C ASP A 370 -13.18 18.94 -20.89
N TRP A 371 -12.31 19.55 -21.70
CA TRP A 371 -12.43 20.95 -22.06
C TRP A 371 -13.68 21.13 -22.93
N ARG A 372 -14.82 21.28 -22.26
CA ARG A 372 -16.04 21.81 -22.84
C ARG A 372 -15.91 23.31 -22.74
N GLN A 373 -15.72 23.96 -23.88
CA GLN A 373 -15.82 25.40 -24.00
C GLN A 373 -17.22 25.84 -23.52
N LYS A 374 -17.40 26.08 -22.20
CA LYS A 374 -18.68 26.48 -21.59
C LYS A 374 -19.09 27.91 -21.97
N SER A 375 -18.21 28.63 -22.67
CA SER A 375 -18.43 29.99 -23.16
C SER A 375 -17.86 30.14 -24.56
N SER A 376 -18.70 30.38 -25.56
CA SER A 376 -18.25 30.98 -26.82
C SER A 376 -17.52 32.28 -26.47
N PRO A 377 -16.30 32.54 -26.97
CA PRO A 377 -15.60 33.77 -26.66
C PRO A 377 -16.47 34.94 -27.09
N LYS A 378 -17.03 35.70 -26.13
CA LYS A 378 -17.66 36.98 -26.43
C LYS A 378 -16.51 37.92 -26.72
N PRO A 379 -16.31 38.36 -27.98
CA PRO A 379 -15.21 39.25 -28.30
C PRO A 379 -15.36 40.52 -27.44
N ARG A 380 -14.39 40.77 -26.56
CA ARG A 380 -14.33 42.05 -25.85
C ARG A 380 -14.21 43.16 -26.90
N PRO A 381 -14.96 44.27 -26.77
CA PRO A 381 -14.83 45.38 -27.69
C PRO A 381 -13.40 45.95 -27.59
N THR A 382 -12.56 45.63 -28.58
CA THR A 382 -11.16 46.06 -28.64
C THR A 382 -10.96 47.10 -29.73
N SER A 383 -10.19 48.15 -29.38
CA SER A 383 -9.95 49.39 -30.12
C SER A 383 -8.80 49.34 -31.14
N GLN A 384 -8.12 48.20 -31.33
CA GLN A 384 -6.97 48.07 -32.23
C GLN A 384 -7.26 47.15 -33.42
N LYS A 385 -7.47 47.77 -34.59
CA LYS A 385 -7.79 47.10 -35.87
C LYS A 385 -6.80 45.98 -36.25
N LYS A 386 -5.51 46.17 -35.97
CA LYS A 386 -4.41 45.27 -36.38
C LYS A 386 -4.38 43.93 -35.62
N SER A 387 -4.64 43.92 -34.30
CA SER A 387 -4.67 42.64 -33.54
C SER A 387 -5.91 41.82 -33.82
N LYS A 388 -7.04 42.49 -34.11
CA LYS A 388 -8.25 41.82 -34.60
C LYS A 388 -8.02 41.13 -35.92
N ASP A 389 -7.35 41.80 -36.85
CA ASP A 389 -7.06 41.28 -38.19
C ASP A 389 -6.13 40.06 -38.15
N ILE A 390 -5.08 40.10 -37.31
CA ILE A 390 -4.16 38.98 -37.11
C ILE A 390 -4.89 37.77 -36.50
N TYR A 391 -5.69 37.98 -35.46
CA TYR A 391 -6.41 36.89 -34.80
C TYR A 391 -7.50 36.29 -35.70
N SER A 392 -8.30 37.11 -36.39
CA SER A 392 -9.35 36.61 -37.29
C SER A 392 -8.79 35.82 -38.47
N THR A 393 -7.65 36.24 -39.01
CA THR A 393 -7.01 35.58 -40.17
C THR A 393 -6.33 34.27 -39.78
N ASN A 394 -5.81 34.17 -38.56
CA ASN A 394 -5.01 33.03 -38.09
C ASN A 394 -5.65 32.32 -36.89
N LYS A 395 -6.99 32.30 -36.84
CA LYS A 395 -7.74 31.86 -35.67
C LYS A 395 -7.35 30.45 -35.22
N LEU A 396 -7.36 29.46 -36.12
CA LEU A 396 -7.03 28.07 -35.77
C LEU A 396 -5.64 27.93 -35.13
N LEU A 397 -4.65 28.63 -35.67
CA LEU A 397 -3.28 28.61 -35.15
C LEU A 397 -3.18 29.25 -33.75
N LEU A 398 -3.87 30.38 -33.54
CA LEU A 398 -3.86 31.09 -32.26
C LEU A 398 -4.73 30.41 -31.20
N ASP A 399 -5.78 29.72 -31.61
CA ASP A 399 -6.61 28.87 -30.76
C ASP A 399 -5.77 27.67 -30.27
N ASP A 400 -5.08 26.97 -31.18
CA ASP A 400 -4.19 25.84 -30.85
C ASP A 400 -3.02 26.27 -29.93
N PHE A 401 -2.40 27.41 -30.23
CA PHE A 401 -1.38 28.01 -29.36
C PHE A 401 -1.94 28.35 -27.97
N TRP A 402 -3.15 28.92 -27.90
CA TRP A 402 -3.79 29.23 -26.62
C TRP A 402 -4.09 27.96 -25.81
N TYR A 403 -4.60 26.92 -26.45
CA TYR A 403 -4.86 25.64 -25.78
C TYR A 403 -3.57 24.98 -25.30
N THR A 404 -2.49 25.08 -26.06
CA THR A 404 -1.15 24.64 -25.62
C THR A 404 -0.70 25.41 -24.37
N CYS A 405 -0.95 26.72 -24.32
CA CYS A 405 -0.65 27.53 -23.13
C CYS A 405 -1.44 27.07 -21.89
N LEU A 406 -2.71 26.72 -22.09
CA LEU A 406 -3.56 26.18 -21.01
C LEU A 406 -3.09 24.80 -20.57
N GLU A 407 -2.74 23.90 -21.49
CA GLU A 407 -2.25 22.55 -21.14
C GLU A 407 -0.95 22.61 -20.31
N LEU A 408 -0.04 23.53 -20.67
CA LEU A 408 1.22 23.70 -19.96
C LEU A 408 1.07 24.54 -18.68
N GLY A 409 0.00 25.32 -18.54
CA GLY A 409 -0.14 26.34 -17.48
C GLY A 409 0.89 27.48 -17.62
N ARG A 410 1.46 27.64 -18.81
CA ARG A 410 2.49 28.64 -19.16
C ARG A 410 2.62 28.79 -20.67
N VAL A 411 3.29 29.84 -21.12
CA VAL A 411 3.64 29.99 -22.54
C VAL A 411 4.62 28.88 -22.96
N PRO A 412 4.37 28.16 -24.07
CA PRO A 412 5.29 27.12 -24.56
C PRO A 412 6.62 27.74 -25.01
N GLU A 413 7.71 27.00 -24.88
CA GLU A 413 8.96 27.29 -25.59
C GLU A 413 8.86 26.82 -27.05
N ASN A 414 9.86 27.17 -27.88
CA ASN A 414 9.83 26.88 -29.31
C ASN A 414 9.72 25.39 -29.65
N GLU A 415 10.28 24.51 -28.82
CA GLU A 415 10.24 23.05 -29.04
C GLU A 415 8.97 22.39 -28.48
N GLU A 416 8.11 23.16 -27.78
CA GLU A 416 6.90 22.66 -27.13
C GLU A 416 5.63 22.97 -27.92
N PHE A 417 5.75 23.60 -29.09
CA PHE A 417 4.64 23.89 -29.98
C PHE A 417 5.04 23.65 -31.43
N GLU A 418 4.38 22.69 -32.09
CA GLU A 418 4.78 22.23 -33.44
C GLU A 418 4.76 23.37 -34.48
N LEU A 419 3.85 24.34 -34.33
CA LEU A 419 3.68 25.46 -35.25
C LEU A 419 4.40 26.75 -34.80
N SER A 420 5.45 26.62 -33.98
CA SER A 420 6.21 27.75 -33.42
C SER A 420 6.78 28.70 -34.48
N GLU A 421 7.33 28.20 -35.58
CA GLU A 421 7.84 29.05 -36.67
C GLU A 421 6.74 29.95 -37.25
N GLN A 422 5.54 29.41 -37.42
CA GLN A 422 4.39 30.15 -37.96
C GLN A 422 3.92 31.23 -36.99
N ILE A 423 3.84 30.90 -35.69
CA ILE A 423 3.54 31.88 -34.63
C ILE A 423 4.55 33.02 -34.64
N ARG A 424 5.86 32.73 -34.72
CA ARG A 424 6.88 33.78 -34.72
C ARG A 424 6.85 34.60 -36.01
N HIS A 425 6.54 33.99 -37.15
CA HIS A 425 6.37 34.73 -38.40
C HIS A 425 5.19 35.71 -38.35
N ILE A 426 4.04 35.28 -37.81
CA ILE A 426 2.79 36.07 -37.81
C ILE A 426 2.77 37.09 -36.66
N CYS A 427 3.14 36.67 -35.45
CA CYS A 427 3.02 37.46 -34.22
C CYS A 427 4.35 38.06 -33.76
N GLY A 428 5.48 37.58 -34.28
CA GLY A 428 6.84 38.00 -33.91
C GLY A 428 7.45 37.18 -32.77
N SER A 429 6.66 36.74 -31.78
CA SER A 429 7.11 35.86 -30.69
C SER A 429 5.94 35.17 -30.01
N HIS A 430 6.21 34.11 -29.25
CA HIS A 430 5.21 33.44 -28.42
C HIS A 430 4.56 34.38 -27.39
N ASN A 431 5.34 35.24 -26.73
CA ASN A 431 4.79 36.23 -25.80
C ASN A 431 3.84 37.21 -26.49
N LYS A 432 4.16 37.67 -27.70
CA LYS A 432 3.25 38.53 -28.48
C LYS A 432 1.99 37.78 -28.92
N ALA A 433 2.10 36.49 -29.26
CA ALA A 433 0.94 35.67 -29.56
C ALA A 433 0.04 35.49 -28.33
N PHE A 434 0.63 35.25 -27.15
CA PHE A 434 -0.08 35.21 -25.88
C PHE A 434 -0.81 36.54 -25.57
N ASP A 435 -0.12 37.68 -25.75
CA ASP A 435 -0.72 39.02 -25.60
C ASP A 435 -1.87 39.28 -26.58
N ILE A 436 -1.87 38.63 -27.75
CA ILE A 436 -3.00 38.67 -28.69
C ILE A 436 -4.13 37.79 -28.15
N CYS A 437 -3.86 36.54 -27.78
CA CYS A 437 -4.87 35.59 -27.30
C CYS A 437 -5.61 36.09 -26.04
N THR A 438 -4.91 36.71 -25.08
CA THR A 438 -5.51 37.27 -23.85
C THR A 438 -6.50 38.42 -24.09
N ARG A 439 -6.56 38.98 -25.30
CA ARG A 439 -7.56 39.97 -25.70
C ARG A 439 -8.88 39.32 -26.15
N PHE A 440 -8.83 38.06 -26.59
CA PHE A 440 -9.97 37.29 -27.09
C PHE A 440 -10.47 36.25 -26.09
N TYR A 441 -9.55 35.69 -25.30
CA TYR A 441 -9.84 34.74 -24.23
C TYR A 441 -9.78 35.39 -22.86
N GLU A 442 -10.43 34.76 -21.88
CA GLU A 442 -10.41 35.23 -20.50
C GLU A 442 -9.10 34.82 -19.81
N ILE A 443 -8.32 35.80 -19.39
CA ILE A 443 -7.06 35.56 -18.66
C ILE A 443 -7.24 34.66 -17.43
N LYS A 444 -8.41 34.71 -16.77
CA LYS A 444 -8.75 33.84 -15.63
C LYS A 444 -8.63 32.35 -15.94
N SER A 445 -8.94 31.94 -17.18
CA SER A 445 -8.79 30.54 -17.59
C SER A 445 -7.32 30.11 -17.63
N PHE A 446 -6.42 31.02 -17.98
CA PHE A 446 -4.98 30.78 -17.95
C PHE A 446 -4.42 30.82 -16.52
N GLU A 447 -4.86 31.76 -15.68
CA GLU A 447 -4.50 31.80 -14.26
C GLU A 447 -4.91 30.51 -13.53
N GLN A 448 -6.12 30.02 -13.82
CA GLN A 448 -6.59 28.74 -13.30
C GLN A 448 -5.71 27.58 -13.78
N ALA A 449 -5.43 27.49 -15.09
CA ALA A 449 -4.55 26.47 -15.63
C ALA A 449 -3.12 26.52 -15.04
N GLN A 450 -2.60 27.71 -14.78
CA GLN A 450 -1.32 27.91 -14.11
C GLN A 450 -1.33 27.40 -12.67
N GLN A 451 -2.42 27.65 -11.92
CA GLN A 451 -2.59 27.15 -10.56
C GLN A 451 -2.74 25.62 -10.53
N GLU A 452 -3.56 25.06 -11.42
CA GLU A 452 -3.72 23.60 -11.56
C GLU A 452 -2.40 22.91 -11.88
N ARG A 453 -1.60 23.51 -12.79
CA ARG A 453 -0.26 23.00 -13.10
C ARG A 453 0.66 23.05 -11.89
N TYR A 454 0.64 24.15 -11.13
CA TYR A 454 1.41 24.26 -9.90
C TYR A 454 1.01 23.18 -8.88
N ASP A 455 -0.29 22.96 -8.69
CA ASP A 455 -0.84 21.97 -7.77
C ASP A 455 -0.46 20.53 -8.17
N ASP A 456 -0.58 20.19 -9.47
CA ASP A 456 -0.16 18.90 -10.01
C ASP A 456 1.33 18.63 -9.75
N LEU A 457 2.18 19.65 -9.95
CA LEU A 457 3.62 19.55 -9.69
C LEU A 457 3.92 19.44 -8.19
N LEU A 458 3.18 20.16 -7.34
CA LEU A 458 3.36 20.10 -5.89
C LEU A 458 3.03 18.70 -5.35
N VAL A 459 1.93 18.10 -5.81
CA VAL A 459 1.56 16.71 -5.48
C VAL A 459 2.62 15.74 -6.01
N TYR A 460 3.10 15.92 -7.24
CA TYR A 460 4.20 15.12 -7.80
C TYR A 460 5.45 15.18 -6.91
N PHE A 461 5.88 16.38 -6.49
CA PHE A 461 7.06 16.53 -5.64
C PHE A 461 6.85 15.95 -4.24
N ALA A 462 5.66 16.08 -3.65
CA ALA A 462 5.33 15.46 -2.38
C ALA A 462 5.47 13.93 -2.47
N LEU A 463 4.85 13.30 -3.47
CA LEU A 463 4.89 11.85 -3.64
C LEU A 463 6.26 11.33 -4.12
N SER A 464 7.11 12.18 -4.71
CA SER A 464 8.47 11.79 -5.12
C SER A 464 9.38 11.36 -3.96
N TYR A 465 9.00 11.63 -2.70
CA TYR A 465 9.77 11.23 -1.52
C TYR A 465 9.65 9.74 -1.16
N PHE A 466 8.70 9.01 -1.77
CA PHE A 466 8.59 7.55 -1.60
C PHE A 466 9.60 6.74 -2.42
N LYS A 467 10.31 7.40 -3.34
CA LYS A 467 11.34 6.78 -4.19
C LYS A 467 12.70 7.46 -4.03
N LYS A 468 13.74 6.91 -4.66
CA LYS A 468 15.07 7.51 -4.63
C LYS A 468 15.06 8.88 -5.30
N ARG A 469 15.90 9.78 -4.78
CA ARG A 469 15.99 11.15 -5.29
C ARG A 469 16.52 11.17 -6.72
N ASP A 470 15.73 11.74 -7.61
CA ASP A 470 16.14 12.00 -8.98
C ASP A 470 17.07 13.22 -9.11
N SER A 471 18.03 13.12 -10.02
CA SER A 471 18.86 14.25 -10.40
C SER A 471 18.08 15.22 -11.30
N TYR A 472 18.11 16.51 -10.97
CA TYR A 472 17.47 17.57 -11.77
C TYR A 472 17.90 17.55 -13.24
N ILE A 473 19.18 17.26 -13.51
CA ILE A 473 19.74 17.24 -14.88
C ILE A 473 19.12 16.14 -15.74
N ARG A 474 18.65 15.03 -15.11
CA ARG A 474 18.04 13.90 -15.80
C ARG A 474 16.53 14.05 -15.97
N MET A 475 15.96 15.18 -15.57
CA MET A 475 14.53 15.43 -15.72
C MET A 475 14.16 15.84 -17.14
N PRO A 476 12.95 15.50 -17.63
CA PRO A 476 12.43 16.03 -18.88
C PRO A 476 12.59 17.55 -18.96
N VAL A 477 13.02 18.06 -20.12
CA VAL A 477 13.27 19.50 -20.32
C VAL A 477 12.02 20.33 -20.01
N SER A 478 10.83 19.85 -20.40
CA SER A 478 9.55 20.48 -20.05
C SER A 478 9.37 20.60 -18.54
N LEU A 479 9.70 19.57 -17.75
CA LEU A 479 9.59 19.60 -16.29
C LEU A 479 10.58 20.60 -15.67
N GLN A 480 11.79 20.70 -16.22
CA GLN A 480 12.77 21.71 -15.78
C GLN A 480 12.24 23.15 -15.99
N ARG A 481 11.60 23.40 -17.14
CA ARG A 481 10.94 24.68 -17.46
C ARG A 481 9.79 24.96 -16.49
N ASP A 482 8.96 23.95 -16.22
CA ASP A 482 7.86 24.07 -15.27
C ASP A 482 8.37 24.41 -13.87
N ILE A 483 9.42 23.73 -13.38
CA ILE A 483 10.04 24.02 -12.08
C ILE A 483 10.49 25.48 -12.00
N LYS A 484 11.17 25.97 -13.05
CA LYS A 484 11.66 27.34 -13.09
C LYS A 484 10.52 28.36 -13.04
N ILE A 485 9.41 28.09 -13.74
CA ILE A 485 8.28 29.02 -13.84
C ILE A 485 7.42 29.01 -12.59
N HIS A 486 7.12 27.83 -12.05
CA HIS A 486 6.19 27.67 -10.94
C HIS A 486 6.84 27.79 -9.56
N PHE A 487 8.12 27.42 -9.43
CA PHE A 487 8.81 27.38 -8.13
C PHE A 487 10.13 28.16 -8.10
N GLY A 488 10.60 28.66 -9.25
CA GLY A 488 11.90 29.33 -9.40
C GLY A 488 13.09 28.35 -9.36
N LYS A 489 13.22 27.59 -8.27
CA LYS A 489 14.32 26.63 -8.04
C LYS A 489 13.79 25.24 -7.71
N TYR A 490 14.52 24.22 -8.16
CA TYR A 490 14.23 22.82 -7.85
C TYR A 490 14.22 22.52 -6.34
N SER A 491 15.12 23.15 -5.57
CA SER A 491 15.15 23.00 -4.12
C SER A 491 13.86 23.47 -3.45
N THR A 492 13.28 24.58 -3.93
CA THR A 492 12.04 25.14 -3.41
C THR A 492 10.86 24.23 -3.70
N ALA A 493 10.76 23.70 -4.93
CA ALA A 493 9.71 22.73 -5.29
C ALA A 493 9.75 21.49 -4.38
N ARG A 494 10.95 20.98 -4.10
CA ARG A 494 11.17 19.84 -3.20
C ARG A 494 10.79 20.15 -1.76
N GLU A 495 11.22 21.29 -1.22
CA GLU A 495 10.92 21.72 0.14
C GLU A 495 9.40 21.89 0.35
N LEU A 496 8.71 22.53 -0.60
CA LEU A 496 7.26 22.69 -0.55
C LEU A 496 6.54 21.34 -0.60
N GLY A 497 6.96 20.43 -1.50
CA GLY A 497 6.42 19.08 -1.55
C GLY A 497 6.64 18.29 -0.27
N GLN A 498 7.81 18.45 0.37
CA GLN A 498 8.10 17.81 1.66
C GLN A 498 7.21 18.32 2.78
N ASN A 499 7.06 19.64 2.88
CA ASN A 499 6.22 20.26 3.89
C ASN A 499 4.76 19.82 3.73
N LEU A 500 4.27 19.74 2.49
CA LEU A 500 2.95 19.21 2.19
C LEU A 500 2.83 17.72 2.56
N LEU A 501 3.81 16.88 2.23
CA LEU A 501 3.77 15.48 2.62
C LEU A 501 3.71 15.30 4.15
N PHE A 502 4.49 16.09 4.89
CA PHE A 502 4.56 15.98 6.35
C PHE A 502 3.29 16.48 7.03
N SER A 503 2.59 17.45 6.44
CA SER A 503 1.31 17.94 6.97
C SER A 503 0.21 16.87 6.92
N MET A 504 0.35 15.80 6.11
CA MET A 504 -0.59 14.67 6.06
C MET A 504 -0.65 13.85 7.36
N SER A 505 0.24 14.11 8.31
CA SER A 505 0.17 13.53 9.65
C SER A 505 -0.82 14.27 10.58
N ASP A 506 -1.27 15.47 10.21
CA ASP A 506 -2.22 16.27 10.97
C ASP A 506 -3.67 15.98 10.51
N VAL A 507 -4.49 15.55 11.46
CA VAL A 507 -5.90 15.22 11.23
C VAL A 507 -6.72 16.46 10.85
N ASN A 508 -6.37 17.65 11.37
CA ASN A 508 -7.08 18.88 11.04
C ASN A 508 -6.88 19.28 9.59
N VAL A 509 -5.64 19.13 9.08
CA VAL A 509 -5.32 19.38 7.66
C VAL A 509 -6.16 18.48 6.75
N ILE A 510 -6.28 17.19 7.10
CA ILE A 510 -7.11 16.25 6.33
C ILE A 510 -8.59 16.62 6.43
N TYR A 511 -9.07 16.97 7.62
CA TYR A 511 -10.46 17.38 7.83
C TYR A 511 -10.81 18.60 6.97
N ASP A 512 -10.01 19.67 7.04
CA ASP A 512 -10.24 20.90 6.29
C ASP A 512 -10.17 20.67 4.78
N ALA A 513 -9.27 19.79 4.33
CA ALA A 513 -9.20 19.38 2.92
C ALA A 513 -10.44 18.59 2.48
N CYS A 514 -10.98 17.71 3.34
CA CYS A 514 -12.22 16.99 3.07
C CYS A 514 -13.43 17.92 3.00
N VAL A 515 -13.50 18.94 3.87
CA VAL A 515 -14.57 19.95 3.84
C VAL A 515 -14.50 20.76 2.54
N ARG A 516 -13.32 21.30 2.19
CA ARG A 516 -13.14 22.03 0.92
C ARG A 516 -13.49 21.18 -0.30
N ALA A 517 -13.04 19.92 -0.33
CA ALA A 517 -13.41 19.01 -1.40
C ALA A 517 -14.93 18.81 -1.47
N HIS A 518 -15.63 18.72 -0.33
CA HIS A 518 -17.09 18.59 -0.33
C HIS A 518 -17.80 19.81 -0.91
N ASP A 519 -17.27 21.01 -0.63
CA ASP A 519 -17.83 22.28 -1.11
C ASP A 519 -17.56 22.53 -2.61
N GLU A 520 -16.43 22.03 -3.13
CA GLU A 520 -15.96 22.31 -4.49
C GLU A 520 -16.33 21.20 -5.50
N LEU A 521 -16.38 19.94 -5.07
CA LEU A 521 -16.63 18.82 -5.97
C LEU A 521 -18.09 18.78 -6.43
N PRO A 522 -18.37 18.35 -7.68
CA PRO A 522 -19.74 18.22 -8.17
C PRO A 522 -20.58 17.24 -7.35
N ALA A 523 -19.97 16.15 -6.87
CA ALA A 523 -20.64 15.11 -6.10
C ALA A 523 -19.71 14.43 -5.10
N SER A 524 -20.09 14.44 -3.84
CA SER A 524 -19.40 13.75 -2.75
C SER A 524 -20.30 13.63 -1.51
N VAL A 525 -19.91 12.77 -0.56
CA VAL A 525 -20.61 12.61 0.72
C VAL A 525 -19.62 12.78 1.87
N LEU A 526 -19.81 13.83 2.68
CA LEU A 526 -19.05 14.08 3.90
C LEU A 526 -19.82 13.55 5.12
N ASN A 527 -19.27 12.54 5.79
CA ASN A 527 -19.87 11.92 6.96
C ASN A 527 -19.34 12.57 8.25
N GLY A 528 -19.63 13.87 8.42
CA GLY A 528 -19.13 14.66 9.54
C GLY A 528 -17.60 14.64 9.63
N GLN A 529 -17.05 14.30 10.80
CA GLN A 529 -15.60 14.24 11.01
C GLN A 529 -14.99 12.84 10.73
N HIS A 530 -15.76 11.91 10.15
CA HIS A 530 -15.32 10.54 9.97
C HIS A 530 -14.60 10.33 8.63
N ASP A 531 -15.27 10.67 7.54
CA ASP A 531 -14.75 10.44 6.19
C ASP A 531 -15.45 11.26 5.11
N LEU A 532 -14.74 11.43 4.00
CA LEU A 532 -15.28 11.90 2.72
C LEU A 532 -15.29 10.73 1.72
N ILE A 533 -16.39 10.57 0.99
CA ILE A 533 -16.55 9.58 -0.07
C ILE A 533 -16.87 10.28 -1.38
N PHE A 534 -16.16 9.93 -2.46
CA PHE A 534 -16.38 10.50 -3.79
C PHE A 534 -15.95 9.53 -4.89
N HIS A 535 -16.42 9.78 -6.13
CA HIS A 535 -16.06 8.96 -7.28
C HIS A 535 -14.61 9.25 -7.74
N LYS A 536 -13.87 8.22 -8.15
CA LYS A 536 -12.43 8.33 -8.48
C LYS A 536 -12.09 9.42 -9.51
N GLN A 537 -13.04 9.75 -10.39
CA GLN A 537 -12.85 10.76 -11.44
C GLN A 537 -12.57 12.16 -10.88
N PHE A 538 -13.06 12.43 -9.67
CA PHE A 538 -12.90 13.71 -8.99
C PHE A 538 -11.60 13.84 -8.21
N LEU A 539 -10.76 12.80 -8.15
CA LEU A 539 -9.53 12.80 -7.36
C LEU A 539 -8.61 13.99 -7.69
N ASN A 540 -8.39 14.26 -8.97
CA ASN A 540 -7.49 15.35 -9.38
C ASN A 540 -8.11 16.74 -9.22
N GLN A 541 -9.42 16.82 -8.97
CA GLN A 541 -10.14 18.07 -8.63
C GLN A 541 -10.13 18.35 -7.11
N CYS A 542 -9.69 17.39 -6.29
CA CYS A 542 -9.58 17.60 -4.85
C CYS A 542 -8.45 18.59 -4.50
N PRO A 543 -8.51 19.24 -3.33
CA PRO A 543 -7.39 20.01 -2.79
C PRO A 543 -6.10 19.19 -2.72
N VAL A 544 -4.95 19.85 -2.90
CA VAL A 544 -3.63 19.22 -2.96
C VAL A 544 -3.33 18.32 -1.75
N GLU A 545 -3.79 18.71 -0.57
CA GLU A 545 -3.65 17.93 0.67
C GLU A 545 -4.35 16.58 0.53
N LEU A 546 -5.61 16.58 0.09
CA LEU A 546 -6.37 15.35 -0.05
C LEU A 546 -5.81 14.46 -1.18
N ARG A 547 -5.30 15.08 -2.25
CA ARG A 547 -4.58 14.40 -3.34
C ARG A 547 -3.32 13.70 -2.83
N VAL A 548 -2.51 14.37 -2.01
CA VAL A 548 -1.31 13.75 -1.40
C VAL A 548 -1.71 12.67 -0.40
N TYR A 549 -2.71 12.90 0.45
CA TYR A 549 -3.18 11.91 1.42
C TYR A 549 -3.61 10.60 0.74
N ILE A 550 -4.41 10.70 -0.33
CA ILE A 550 -4.83 9.54 -1.12
C ILE A 550 -3.64 8.98 -1.90
N GLY A 551 -2.80 9.84 -2.46
CA GLY A 551 -1.58 9.48 -3.17
C GLY A 551 -0.65 8.60 -2.32
N CYS A 552 -0.50 8.88 -1.03
CA CYS A 552 0.24 8.05 -0.08
C CYS A 552 -0.31 6.62 0.01
N ALA A 553 -1.64 6.46 0.04
CA ALA A 553 -2.26 5.14 0.02
C ALA A 553 -2.04 4.41 -1.31
N LEU A 554 -2.06 5.16 -2.42
CA LEU A 554 -1.83 4.63 -3.76
C LEU A 554 -0.36 4.29 -4.05
N GLN A 555 0.59 4.74 -3.24
CA GLN A 555 1.96 4.22 -3.26
C GLN A 555 2.04 2.77 -2.80
N ILE A 556 1.08 2.31 -2.00
CA ILE A 556 1.03 0.93 -1.50
C ILE A 556 0.16 0.06 -2.43
N TYR A 557 -1.02 0.57 -2.80
CA TYR A 557 -2.00 -0.19 -3.57
C TYR A 557 -1.73 -0.21 -5.09
N GLY A 558 -1.27 0.89 -5.67
CA GLY A 558 -1.23 1.08 -7.11
C GLY A 558 -2.34 1.99 -7.62
N GLU A 559 -2.87 1.72 -8.80
CA GLU A 559 -3.80 2.62 -9.49
C GLU A 559 -5.28 2.26 -9.32
N LEU A 560 -6.15 3.21 -9.67
CA LEU A 560 -7.59 3.17 -9.40
C LEU A 560 -8.41 2.60 -10.56
N ASP A 561 -7.82 1.77 -11.43
CA ASP A 561 -8.42 1.36 -12.70
C ASP A 561 -9.83 0.75 -12.55
N ASP A 562 -10.03 -0.12 -11.57
CA ASP A 562 -11.31 -0.81 -11.34
C ASP A 562 -12.09 -0.22 -10.15
N VAL A 563 -11.49 0.73 -9.42
CA VAL A 563 -12.13 1.42 -8.30
C VAL A 563 -13.23 2.33 -8.82
N SER A 564 -14.37 2.40 -8.15
CA SER A 564 -15.40 3.41 -8.44
C SER A 564 -15.36 4.52 -7.40
N LEU A 565 -15.40 4.17 -6.10
CA LEU A 565 -15.41 5.14 -5.01
C LEU A 565 -14.13 5.11 -4.19
N ILE A 566 -13.69 6.29 -3.79
CA ILE A 566 -12.62 6.53 -2.83
C ILE A 566 -13.25 7.04 -1.54
N LYS A 567 -12.86 6.44 -0.41
CA LYS A 567 -13.23 6.89 0.93
C LYS A 567 -11.99 7.29 1.70
N ALA A 568 -11.82 8.59 1.93
CA ALA A 568 -10.75 9.16 2.74
C ALA A 568 -11.18 9.21 4.21
N HIS A 569 -10.54 8.42 5.08
CA HIS A 569 -10.84 8.44 6.52
C HIS A 569 -10.04 9.54 7.20
N ILE A 570 -10.72 10.47 7.88
CA ILE A 570 -10.09 11.66 8.46
C ILE A 570 -9.22 11.31 9.68
N GLN A 571 -9.75 10.51 10.60
CA GLN A 571 -9.13 10.33 11.93
C GLN A 571 -8.11 9.19 12.03
N SER A 572 -8.02 8.33 11.00
CA SER A 572 -7.40 7.00 11.19
C SER A 572 -6.25 6.67 10.24
N GLY A 573 -5.82 7.60 9.38
CA GLY A 573 -4.70 7.38 8.47
C GLY A 573 -4.97 6.22 7.48
N LYS A 574 -6.22 6.12 7.03
CA LYS A 574 -6.71 5.04 6.17
C LYS A 574 -7.40 5.61 4.94
N VAL A 575 -7.27 4.88 3.84
CA VAL A 575 -8.07 5.06 2.63
C VAL A 575 -8.78 3.75 2.35
N THR A 576 -10.04 3.83 1.93
CA THR A 576 -10.79 2.66 1.47
C THR A 576 -11.20 2.86 0.03
N LEU A 577 -10.89 1.88 -0.80
CA LEU A 577 -11.28 1.84 -2.20
C LEU A 577 -12.43 0.85 -2.35
N GLN A 578 -13.43 1.19 -3.17
CA GLN A 578 -14.60 0.36 -3.39
C GLN A 578 -14.73 0.06 -4.89
N VAL A 579 -14.74 -1.23 -5.21
CA VAL A 579 -14.90 -1.74 -6.57
C VAL A 579 -16.32 -2.25 -6.72
N TYR A 580 -17.01 -1.76 -7.74
CA TYR A 580 -18.35 -2.17 -8.09
C TYR A 580 -18.35 -3.01 -9.36
N ASP A 581 -19.39 -3.82 -9.54
CA ASP A 581 -19.48 -4.74 -10.67
C ASP A 581 -19.55 -4.08 -12.03
N ASP A 582 -20.40 -3.08 -12.15
CA ASP A 582 -20.60 -2.23 -13.30
C ASP A 582 -21.21 -0.91 -12.82
N TRP A 583 -20.37 0.13 -12.73
CA TRP A 583 -20.80 1.45 -12.32
C TRP A 583 -21.80 2.08 -13.31
N GLY A 584 -22.04 1.53 -14.50
CA GLY A 584 -23.11 2.00 -15.40
C GLY A 584 -24.52 1.65 -14.91
N LYS A 585 -24.67 0.59 -14.10
CA LYS A 585 -25.98 0.13 -13.61
C LYS A 585 -26.64 1.15 -12.69
N LYS A 586 -27.97 1.09 -12.61
CA LYS A 586 -28.77 1.88 -11.66
C LYS A 586 -28.40 1.53 -10.21
N THR A 587 -28.25 0.24 -9.94
CA THR A 587 -27.89 -0.30 -8.62
C THR A 587 -26.69 -1.23 -8.77
N PRO A 588 -25.46 -0.68 -8.81
CA PRO A 588 -24.26 -1.49 -8.90
C PRO A 588 -24.07 -2.30 -7.62
N LEU A 589 -23.41 -3.45 -7.73
CA LEU A 589 -23.12 -4.36 -6.62
C LEU A 589 -21.68 -4.16 -6.15
N LEU A 590 -21.50 -4.00 -4.83
CA LEU A 590 -20.16 -3.92 -4.25
C LEU A 590 -19.46 -5.28 -4.39
N LYS A 591 -18.42 -5.35 -5.23
CA LYS A 591 -17.63 -6.57 -5.45
C LYS A 591 -16.52 -6.72 -4.43
N GLU A 592 -15.86 -5.61 -4.11
CA GLU A 592 -14.66 -5.65 -3.32
C GLU A 592 -14.49 -4.33 -2.57
N ARG A 593 -13.98 -4.44 -1.34
CA ARG A 593 -13.54 -3.30 -0.55
C ARG A 593 -12.07 -3.51 -0.18
N ILE A 594 -11.23 -2.56 -0.55
CA ILE A 594 -9.82 -2.56 -0.20
C ILE A 594 -9.59 -1.52 0.88
N LYS A 595 -9.03 -1.91 2.03
CA LYS A 595 -8.65 -0.97 3.09
C LYS A 595 -7.14 -0.86 3.17
N ILE A 596 -6.63 0.35 2.92
CA ILE A 596 -5.21 0.66 2.94
C ILE A 596 -4.90 1.37 4.26
N LYS A 597 -4.07 0.73 5.10
CA LYS A 597 -3.60 1.26 6.39
C LYS A 597 -2.20 1.83 6.20
N MET A 598 -2.10 3.15 5.99
CA MET A 598 -0.83 3.77 5.60
C MET A 598 0.24 3.67 6.69
N ARG A 599 -0.15 3.72 7.98
CA ARG A 599 0.79 3.58 9.10
C ARG A 599 1.40 2.18 9.20
N ASP A 600 0.59 1.17 8.89
CA ASP A 600 1.00 -0.23 8.99
C ASP A 600 1.59 -0.74 7.67
N GLN A 601 1.53 0.07 6.60
CA GLN A 601 1.86 -0.31 5.22
C GLN A 601 1.14 -1.59 4.76
N ASP A 602 -0.11 -1.73 5.20
CA ASP A 602 -0.89 -2.97 5.08
C ASP A 602 -2.16 -2.74 4.24
N ILE A 603 -2.60 -3.78 3.54
CA ILE A 603 -3.79 -3.78 2.69
C ILE A 603 -4.67 -4.97 3.04
N ASP A 604 -5.90 -4.69 3.48
CA ASP A 604 -6.94 -5.71 3.64
C ASP A 604 -7.84 -5.74 2.41
N PHE A 605 -7.96 -6.91 1.78
CA PHE A 605 -8.90 -7.19 0.70
C PHE A 605 -10.15 -7.87 1.27
N PHE A 606 -11.32 -7.28 1.04
CA PHE A 606 -12.61 -7.86 1.40
C PHE A 606 -13.38 -8.18 0.13
N ASP A 607 -13.28 -9.43 -0.30
CA ASP A 607 -13.97 -9.95 -1.48
C ASP A 607 -15.39 -10.38 -1.13
N TYR A 608 -16.35 -9.98 -1.95
CA TYR A 608 -17.77 -10.33 -1.78
C TYR A 608 -18.21 -11.39 -2.80
N TYR A 609 -17.37 -12.42 -3.01
CA TYR A 609 -17.65 -13.59 -3.84
C TYR A 609 -17.95 -14.84 -2.97
N GLY A 610 -18.92 -15.66 -3.39
CA GLY A 610 -19.26 -16.93 -2.73
C GLY A 610 -20.52 -16.86 -1.85
N GLU A 611 -20.42 -17.26 -0.58
CA GLU A 611 -21.55 -17.31 0.38
C GLU A 611 -22.10 -15.93 0.77
N TYR A 612 -21.38 -14.86 0.45
CA TYR A 612 -21.82 -13.49 0.68
C TYR A 612 -22.66 -12.98 -0.50
N LYS A 613 -23.89 -12.52 -0.23
CA LYS A 613 -24.71 -11.83 -1.24
C LYS A 613 -24.28 -10.37 -1.34
N PRO A 614 -23.75 -9.90 -2.49
CA PRO A 614 -23.35 -8.51 -2.69
C PRO A 614 -24.50 -7.56 -2.39
N LEU A 615 -24.25 -6.51 -1.62
CA LEU A 615 -25.26 -5.49 -1.31
C LEU A 615 -25.44 -4.57 -2.52
N ALA A 616 -26.69 -4.30 -2.87
CA ALA A 616 -27.05 -3.31 -3.87
C ALA A 616 -26.74 -1.90 -3.36
N PHE A 617 -26.13 -1.08 -4.21
CA PHE A 617 -25.83 0.30 -3.88
C PHE A 617 -26.91 1.23 -4.42
N GLU A 618 -27.79 1.68 -3.53
CA GLU A 618 -28.99 2.46 -3.90
C GLU A 618 -28.72 3.96 -4.07
N ASN A 619 -27.71 4.51 -3.37
CA ASN A 619 -27.43 5.95 -3.34
C ASN A 619 -26.33 6.37 -4.32
N LYS A 620 -26.26 5.73 -5.48
CA LYS A 620 -25.26 6.01 -6.51
C LYS A 620 -25.31 7.47 -6.99
N ASP A 621 -26.50 8.04 -7.06
CA ASP A 621 -26.74 9.39 -7.56
C ASP A 621 -26.05 10.48 -6.71
N HIS A 622 -25.67 10.18 -5.46
CA HIS A 622 -24.89 11.11 -4.63
C HIS A 622 -23.42 11.27 -5.08
N TYR A 623 -22.99 10.48 -6.07
CA TYR A 623 -21.59 10.42 -6.53
C TYR A 623 -21.46 10.62 -8.05
N LEU A 624 -22.53 11.06 -8.71
CA LEU A 624 -22.58 11.39 -10.13
C LEU A 624 -22.78 12.90 -10.32
N GLU A 625 -22.23 13.43 -11.41
CA GLU A 625 -22.37 14.84 -11.80
C GLU A 625 -23.80 15.21 -12.23
#